data_AF-A0A9W8D121-F1
#
_entry.id   AF-A0A9W8D121-F1
#
_cell.length_a   1.000
_cell.length_b   1.000
_cell.length_c   1.000
_cell.angle_alpha   90.00
_cell.angle_beta   90.00
_cell.angle_gamma   90.00
#
_symmetry.space_group_name_H-M   'P 1'
#
loop_
_entity.id
_entity.type
_entity.pdbx_description
1 polymer ?
#
loop_
_entity_poly.entity_id
_entity_poly.type
_entity_poly.pdbx_seq_one_letter_code
_entity_poly.pdbx_strand_id
1 'polypeptide(L)'
;VEPLSLIAARAGGLSDSRLEEIQHANPDRNMLFIIQRIELLSKAHGVLQDLDIIVSINGKLMLHIDDLNVQYTHDALDLVILRNRSEIHLRVETTAYDGGVNKLVFWSGAIFQAPYMALRQQSSNAPSGVYCTDVASGSPADQYELMASYWITHINGVVTPDLASFEQAVRQCPDRTYARVRIVSFDLEPAVLTVKTCYHYWPTSTLTKDASTESGWRSSNEN
;
A
#
# COMPACT_ATOMS: atom_id res chain seq x y z
N VAL A 1 3.77 0.74 -14.33
CA VAL A 1 4.12 1.59 -15.49
C VAL A 1 3.34 1.13 -16.71
N GLU A 2 3.11 2.01 -17.67
CA GLU A 2 2.40 1.72 -18.92
C GLU A 2 3.21 2.20 -20.14
N PRO A 3 3.05 1.59 -21.32
CA PRO A 3 3.72 2.02 -22.53
C PRO A 3 3.20 3.39 -23.01
N LEU A 4 4.13 4.24 -23.44
CA LEU A 4 3.90 5.59 -23.96
C LEU A 4 4.55 5.73 -25.34
N SER A 5 3.82 6.28 -26.31
CA SER A 5 4.37 6.53 -27.65
C SER A 5 5.42 7.63 -27.64
N LEU A 6 6.40 7.58 -28.55
CA LEU A 6 7.41 8.65 -28.67
C LEU A 6 6.80 10.01 -29.04
N ILE A 7 5.68 10.04 -29.75
CA ILE A 7 4.97 11.29 -30.05
C ILE A 7 4.49 11.95 -28.75
N ALA A 8 3.90 11.16 -27.85
CA ALA A 8 3.46 11.65 -26.56
C ALA A 8 4.66 12.01 -25.65
N ALA A 9 5.74 11.22 -25.66
CA ALA A 9 6.95 11.55 -24.93
C ALA A 9 7.59 12.87 -25.42
N ARG A 10 7.59 13.12 -26.73
CA ARG A 10 8.05 14.38 -27.33
C ARG A 10 7.19 15.57 -26.90
N ALA A 11 5.86 15.42 -26.91
CA ALA A 11 4.96 16.43 -26.36
C ALA A 11 5.18 16.67 -24.85
N GLY A 12 5.64 15.63 -24.15
CA GLY A 12 6.08 15.65 -22.76
C GLY A 12 7.44 16.32 -22.52
N GLY A 13 8.18 16.72 -23.56
CA GLY A 13 9.47 17.43 -23.48
C GLY A 13 10.73 16.59 -23.72
N LEU A 14 10.60 15.39 -24.28
CA LEU A 14 11.76 14.58 -24.67
C LEU A 14 12.56 15.31 -25.77
N SER A 15 13.87 15.39 -25.60
CA SER A 15 14.76 16.03 -26.58
C SER A 15 14.86 15.24 -27.87
N ASP A 16 15.06 15.93 -29.00
CA ASP A 16 15.19 15.27 -30.31
C ASP A 16 16.42 14.34 -30.35
N SER A 17 17.52 14.68 -29.64
CA SER A 17 18.69 13.81 -29.52
C SER A 17 18.40 12.49 -28.79
N ARG A 18 17.59 12.52 -27.71
CA ARG A 18 17.17 11.29 -27.02
C ARG A 18 16.22 10.47 -27.87
N LEU A 19 15.35 11.13 -28.63
CA LEU A 19 14.43 10.47 -29.53
C LEU A 19 15.19 9.67 -30.59
N GLU A 20 16.22 10.26 -31.20
CA GLU A 20 17.10 9.56 -32.15
C GLU A 20 17.84 8.38 -31.48
N GLU A 21 18.35 8.57 -30.27
CA GLU A 21 19.03 7.51 -29.49
C GLU A 21 18.10 6.31 -29.25
N ILE A 22 16.86 6.56 -28.83
CA ILE A 22 15.85 5.53 -28.57
C ILE A 22 15.47 4.81 -29.88
N GLN A 23 15.25 5.55 -30.96
CA GLN A 23 14.90 4.98 -32.27
C GLN A 23 16.03 4.11 -32.83
N HIS A 24 17.28 4.50 -32.61
CA HIS A 24 18.43 3.72 -33.03
C HIS A 24 18.61 2.46 -32.18
N ALA A 25 18.38 2.56 -30.86
CA ALA A 25 18.54 1.44 -29.94
C ALA A 25 17.41 0.39 -30.07
N ASN A 26 16.19 0.79 -30.43
CA ASN A 26 15.06 -0.14 -30.62
C ASN A 26 14.17 0.25 -31.82
N PRO A 27 14.59 -0.08 -33.05
CA PRO A 27 13.87 0.30 -34.27
C PRO A 27 12.43 -0.24 -34.34
N ASP A 28 12.20 -1.43 -33.78
CA ASP A 28 10.93 -2.16 -33.88
C ASP A 28 9.90 -1.71 -32.83
N ARG A 29 10.35 -1.21 -31.67
CA ARG A 29 9.49 -0.79 -30.56
C ARG A 29 9.93 0.56 -29.99
N ASN A 30 9.44 1.59 -30.66
CA ASN A 30 9.60 3.00 -30.31
C ASN A 30 8.59 3.42 -29.23
N MET A 31 8.83 3.01 -27.99
CA MET A 31 8.01 3.40 -26.84
C MET A 31 8.86 3.63 -25.59
N LEU A 32 8.39 4.53 -24.73
CA LEU A 32 8.88 4.73 -23.37
C LEU A 32 7.81 4.26 -22.39
N PHE A 33 8.07 4.38 -21.09
CA PHE A 33 7.14 3.97 -20.06
C PHE A 33 6.77 5.13 -19.14
N ILE A 34 5.48 5.30 -18.91
CA ILE A 34 4.93 6.30 -17.99
C ILE A 34 4.53 5.65 -16.67
N ILE A 35 4.75 6.34 -15.57
CA ILE A 35 4.33 5.93 -14.23
C ILE A 35 2.85 6.28 -14.09
N GLN A 36 2.00 5.26 -13.97
CA GLN A 36 0.56 5.45 -13.76
C GLN A 36 0.19 5.60 -12.28
N ARG A 37 0.83 4.80 -11.45
CA ARG A 37 0.60 4.67 -10.02
C ARG A 37 1.90 4.25 -9.37
N ILE A 38 2.10 4.70 -8.14
CA ILE A 38 3.20 4.29 -7.29
C ILE A 38 2.61 3.61 -6.06
N GLU A 39 3.16 2.46 -5.71
CA GLU A 39 2.69 1.72 -4.53
C GLU A 39 2.89 2.55 -3.26
N LEU A 40 1.80 2.75 -2.53
CA LEU A 40 1.78 3.41 -1.24
C LEU A 40 2.70 2.70 -0.24
N LEU A 41 3.35 3.47 0.65
CA LEU A 41 4.34 2.97 1.63
C LEU A 41 5.65 2.43 1.02
N SER A 42 5.79 2.42 -0.31
CA SER A 42 7.08 2.18 -0.94
C SER A 42 7.98 3.40 -0.78
N LYS A 43 9.29 3.18 -0.76
CA LYS A 43 10.30 4.25 -0.75
C LYS A 43 10.25 5.10 -2.03
N ALA A 44 9.76 4.52 -3.12
CA ALA A 44 9.55 5.22 -4.39
C ALA A 44 8.42 6.26 -4.32
N HIS A 45 7.42 6.06 -3.46
CA HIS A 45 6.27 6.95 -3.30
C HIS A 45 6.67 8.37 -2.87
N GLY A 46 7.79 8.54 -2.17
CA GLY A 46 8.29 9.85 -1.75
C GLY A 46 9.09 10.62 -2.81
N VAL A 47 9.44 10.00 -3.94
CA VAL A 47 10.39 10.55 -4.92
C VAL A 47 9.78 10.63 -6.32
N LEU A 48 9.13 9.56 -6.76
CA LEU A 48 8.45 9.49 -8.05
C LEU A 48 7.07 10.12 -7.95
N GLN A 49 6.53 10.53 -9.09
CA GLN A 49 5.18 11.06 -9.22
C GLN A 49 4.43 10.36 -10.34
N ASP A 50 3.11 10.37 -10.24
CA ASP A 50 2.26 9.93 -11.35
C ASP A 50 2.55 10.80 -12.58
N LEU A 51 2.49 10.18 -13.75
CA LEU A 51 2.79 10.74 -15.07
C LEU A 51 4.27 11.03 -15.37
N ASP A 52 5.19 10.69 -14.47
CA ASP A 52 6.62 10.68 -14.79
C ASP A 52 6.92 9.68 -15.90
N ILE A 53 7.70 10.10 -16.89
CA ILE A 53 8.13 9.22 -18.00
C ILE A 53 9.55 8.76 -17.72
N ILE A 54 9.77 7.44 -17.66
CA ILE A 54 11.09 6.86 -17.42
C ILE A 54 11.85 6.81 -18.75
N VAL A 55 13.04 7.42 -18.77
CA VAL A 55 13.94 7.45 -19.94
C VAL A 55 15.05 6.42 -19.77
N SER A 56 15.73 6.42 -18.63
CA SER A 56 16.82 5.49 -18.35
C SER A 56 16.89 5.06 -16.89
N ILE A 57 17.49 3.89 -16.66
CA ILE A 57 17.71 3.27 -15.37
C ILE A 57 19.18 2.86 -15.30
N ASN A 58 19.91 3.33 -14.27
CA ASN A 58 21.33 3.11 -14.06
C ASN A 58 22.19 3.41 -15.32
N GLY A 59 21.83 4.49 -16.03
CA GLY A 59 22.51 4.93 -17.25
C GLY A 59 22.15 4.16 -18.53
N LYS A 60 21.30 3.13 -18.46
CA LYS A 60 20.80 2.38 -19.63
C LYS A 60 19.38 2.83 -19.98
N LEU A 61 19.10 3.07 -21.27
CA LEU A 61 17.75 3.37 -21.73
C LEU A 61 16.77 2.26 -21.34
N MET A 62 15.59 2.65 -20.86
CA MET A 62 14.51 1.73 -20.57
C MET A 62 13.66 1.54 -21.83
N LEU A 63 13.85 0.42 -22.52
CA LEU A 63 13.19 0.14 -23.80
C LEU A 63 12.16 -0.99 -23.66
N HIS A 64 12.34 -1.84 -22.65
CA HIS A 64 11.46 -2.94 -22.31
C HIS A 64 11.05 -2.90 -20.84
N ILE A 65 9.93 -3.54 -20.52
CA ILE A 65 9.52 -3.71 -19.13
C ILE A 65 10.55 -4.52 -18.33
N ASP A 66 11.24 -5.45 -18.98
CA ASP A 66 12.27 -6.28 -18.35
C ASP A 66 13.51 -5.48 -17.91
N ASP A 67 13.73 -4.29 -18.48
CA ASP A 67 14.80 -3.40 -18.03
C ASP A 67 14.57 -2.92 -16.59
N LEU A 68 13.32 -2.99 -16.05
CA LEU A 68 13.05 -2.74 -14.63
C LEU A 68 13.57 -3.84 -13.71
N ASN A 69 13.88 -5.05 -14.20
CA ASN A 69 14.26 -6.18 -13.36
C ASN A 69 15.54 -5.94 -12.55
N VAL A 70 16.35 -4.93 -12.91
CA VAL A 70 17.49 -4.47 -12.10
C VAL A 70 17.10 -4.05 -10.69
N GLN A 71 15.81 -3.73 -10.44
CA GLN A 71 15.27 -3.43 -9.11
C GLN A 71 15.40 -4.60 -8.12
N TYR A 72 15.47 -5.84 -8.60
CA TYR A 72 15.57 -7.02 -7.73
C TYR A 72 16.98 -7.25 -7.19
N THR A 73 17.99 -6.61 -7.77
CA THR A 73 19.41 -6.81 -7.44
C THR A 73 20.09 -5.58 -6.86
N HIS A 74 19.41 -4.43 -6.82
CA HIS A 74 19.96 -3.17 -6.33
C HIS A 74 19.05 -2.57 -5.26
N ASP A 75 19.64 -2.03 -4.19
CA ASP A 75 18.91 -1.32 -3.13
C ASP A 75 18.45 0.09 -3.55
N ALA A 76 19.05 0.64 -4.61
CA ALA A 76 18.68 1.92 -5.20
C ALA A 76 18.97 1.95 -6.70
N LEU A 77 18.18 2.72 -7.43
CA LEU A 77 18.28 2.93 -8.87
C LEU A 77 18.48 4.41 -9.16
N ASP A 78 19.40 4.71 -10.07
CA ASP A 78 19.59 6.05 -10.61
C ASP A 78 18.76 6.19 -11.88
N LEU A 79 17.67 6.93 -11.79
CA LEU A 79 16.70 7.13 -12.86
C LEU A 79 16.91 8.48 -13.55
N VAL A 80 16.75 8.49 -14.87
CA VAL A 80 16.46 9.71 -15.63
C VAL A 80 15.01 9.65 -16.02
N ILE A 81 14.23 10.62 -15.53
CA ILE A 81 12.82 10.77 -15.84
C ILE A 81 12.57 12.08 -16.57
N LEU A 82 11.44 12.17 -17.26
CA LEU A 82 10.91 13.40 -17.82
C LEU A 82 9.68 13.82 -17.00
N ARG A 83 9.78 14.98 -16.36
CA ARG A 83 8.72 15.60 -15.54
C ARG A 83 8.62 17.07 -15.92
N ASN A 84 7.42 17.58 -16.14
CA ASN A 84 7.19 19.00 -16.51
C ASN A 84 8.06 19.47 -17.70
N ARG A 85 8.25 18.62 -18.72
CA ARG A 85 9.09 18.92 -19.90
C ARG A 85 10.58 19.13 -19.62
N SER A 86 11.09 18.54 -18.56
CA SER A 86 12.52 18.58 -18.25
C SER A 86 13.01 17.21 -17.79
N GLU A 87 14.21 16.84 -18.22
CA GLU A 87 14.91 15.64 -17.74
C GLU A 87 15.40 15.89 -16.31
N ILE A 88 15.06 14.97 -15.41
CA ILE A 88 15.44 15.03 -14.00
C ILE A 88 16.14 13.73 -13.65
N HIS A 89 17.29 13.86 -12.99
CA HIS A 89 18.02 12.75 -12.40
C HIS A 89 17.52 12.53 -10.97
N LEU A 90 17.05 11.32 -10.68
CA LEU A 90 16.55 10.93 -9.36
C LEU A 90 17.22 9.65 -8.90
N ARG A 91 17.59 9.58 -7.63
CA ARG A 91 17.97 8.34 -6.99
C ARG A 91 16.77 7.80 -6.22
N VAL A 92 16.31 6.61 -6.60
CA VAL A 92 15.11 5.98 -6.04
C VAL A 92 15.50 4.70 -5.33
N GLU A 93 15.21 4.60 -4.03
CA GLU A 93 15.45 3.38 -3.27
C GLU A 93 14.42 2.30 -3.60
N THR A 94 14.87 1.06 -3.74
CA THR A 94 13.99 -0.09 -3.93
C THR A 94 13.40 -0.53 -2.60
N THR A 95 12.16 -1.01 -2.63
CA THR A 95 11.46 -1.52 -1.45
C THR A 95 11.36 -3.03 -1.56
N ALA A 96 11.90 -3.73 -0.58
CA ALA A 96 11.79 -5.18 -0.53
C ALA A 96 10.32 -5.61 -0.36
N TYR A 97 9.93 -6.67 -1.06
CA TYR A 97 8.61 -7.26 -0.87
C TYR A 97 8.49 -7.88 0.52
N ASP A 98 7.46 -7.50 1.27
CA ASP A 98 7.26 -7.88 2.67
C ASP A 98 6.63 -9.27 2.87
N GLY A 99 6.38 -10.01 1.78
CA GLY A 99 5.77 -11.34 1.84
C GLY A 99 4.25 -11.33 2.07
N GLY A 100 3.61 -10.17 1.97
CA GLY A 100 2.17 -9.99 2.10
C GLY A 100 1.69 -10.04 3.55
N VAL A 101 0.50 -10.61 3.77
CA VAL A 101 -0.15 -10.63 5.10
C VAL A 101 0.67 -11.47 6.08
N ASN A 102 1.06 -10.90 7.22
CA ASN A 102 1.82 -11.58 8.26
C ASN A 102 1.12 -11.62 9.62
N LYS A 103 0.10 -10.79 9.82
CA LYS A 103 -0.68 -10.70 11.05
C LYS A 103 -2.11 -10.29 10.75
N LEU A 104 -3.05 -10.95 11.40
CA LEU A 104 -4.47 -10.61 11.44
C LEU A 104 -4.87 -10.36 12.89
N VAL A 105 -5.70 -9.35 13.13
CA VAL A 105 -6.33 -9.09 14.42
C VAL A 105 -7.84 -9.24 14.23
N PHE A 106 -8.48 -10.00 15.11
CA PHE A 106 -9.92 -10.18 15.17
C PHE A 106 -10.45 -9.41 16.36
N TRP A 107 -11.44 -8.55 16.16
CA TRP A 107 -12.05 -7.81 17.25
C TRP A 107 -13.50 -7.47 16.92
N SER A 108 -14.41 -7.77 17.86
CA SER A 108 -15.85 -7.49 17.74
C SER A 108 -16.50 -8.02 16.45
N GLY A 109 -15.94 -9.10 15.88
CA GLY A 109 -16.39 -9.75 14.64
C GLY A 109 -15.91 -9.11 13.33
N ALA A 110 -14.97 -8.17 13.42
CA ALA A 110 -14.24 -7.66 12.27
C ALA A 110 -12.80 -8.21 12.21
N ILE A 111 -12.26 -8.28 11.00
CA ILE A 111 -10.89 -8.72 10.70
C ILE A 111 -10.07 -7.50 10.27
N PHE A 112 -8.89 -7.33 10.88
CA PHE A 112 -7.98 -6.23 10.61
C PHE A 112 -6.60 -6.73 10.20
N GLN A 113 -6.00 -6.07 9.23
CA GLN A 113 -4.62 -6.30 8.81
C GLN A 113 -3.93 -5.01 8.37
N ALA A 114 -2.61 -5.07 8.22
CA ALA A 114 -1.87 -4.00 7.57
C ALA A 114 -2.29 -3.90 6.10
N PRO A 115 -2.28 -2.71 5.49
CA PRO A 115 -2.65 -2.57 4.09
C PRO A 115 -1.83 -3.51 3.20
N TYR A 116 -2.51 -4.30 2.38
CA TYR A 116 -1.91 -5.31 1.51
C TYR A 116 -1.57 -4.71 0.14
N MET A 117 -0.70 -5.37 -0.63
CA MET A 117 -0.15 -4.87 -1.90
C MET A 117 -1.22 -4.31 -2.85
N ALA A 118 -2.31 -5.04 -3.10
CA ALA A 118 -3.34 -4.56 -4.03
C ALA A 118 -4.08 -3.31 -3.52
N LEU A 119 -4.22 -3.14 -2.20
CA LEU A 119 -4.75 -1.92 -1.59
C LEU A 119 -3.76 -0.76 -1.70
N ARG A 120 -2.47 -1.00 -1.45
CA ARG A 120 -1.39 0.00 -1.58
C ARG A 120 -1.26 0.54 -3.01
N GLN A 121 -1.61 -0.25 -4.02
CA GLN A 121 -1.58 0.17 -5.43
C GLN A 121 -2.81 1.00 -5.83
N GLN A 122 -3.94 0.81 -5.16
CA GLN A 122 -5.21 1.45 -5.50
C GLN A 122 -5.49 2.72 -4.69
N SER A 123 -5.00 2.78 -3.44
CA SER A 123 -5.19 3.95 -2.58
C SER A 123 -4.15 5.03 -2.85
N SER A 124 -4.56 6.30 -2.75
CA SER A 124 -3.68 7.47 -2.83
C SER A 124 -3.01 7.79 -1.48
N ASN A 125 -3.58 7.33 -0.37
CA ASN A 125 -3.09 7.60 0.98
C ASN A 125 -3.41 6.43 1.94
N ALA A 126 -2.64 6.28 3.01
CA ALA A 126 -2.90 5.33 4.11
C ALA A 126 -3.08 6.13 5.41
N PRO A 127 -4.33 6.40 5.83
CA PRO A 127 -4.61 7.09 7.08
C PRO A 127 -4.07 6.37 8.33
N SER A 128 -3.90 5.05 8.26
CA SER A 128 -3.25 4.24 9.29
C SER A 128 -2.70 2.93 8.71
N GLY A 129 -1.89 2.21 9.49
CA GLY A 129 -1.47 0.85 9.19
C GLY A 129 -2.48 -0.23 9.58
N VAL A 130 -3.77 0.13 9.76
CA VAL A 130 -4.81 -0.79 10.25
C VAL A 130 -6.03 -0.68 9.35
N TYR A 131 -6.27 -1.73 8.58
CA TYR A 131 -7.35 -1.77 7.60
C TYR A 131 -8.31 -2.91 7.92
N CYS A 132 -9.61 -2.60 7.95
CA CYS A 132 -10.67 -3.58 8.12
C CYS A 132 -10.94 -4.29 6.79
N THR A 133 -10.67 -5.59 6.73
CA THR A 133 -10.82 -6.37 5.49
C THR A 133 -12.16 -7.02 5.35
N ASP A 134 -12.74 -7.44 6.46
CA ASP A 134 -13.99 -8.19 6.46
C ASP A 134 -14.69 -8.05 7.80
N VAL A 135 -16.01 -8.21 7.77
CA VAL A 135 -16.88 -8.06 8.93
C VAL A 135 -17.94 -9.15 8.87
N ALA A 136 -18.01 -9.96 9.93
CA ALA A 136 -18.99 -11.02 10.00
C ALA A 136 -20.40 -10.46 10.18
N SER A 137 -21.35 -10.90 9.34
CA SER A 137 -22.75 -10.47 9.43
C SER A 137 -23.36 -10.81 10.80
N GLY A 138 -24.10 -9.86 11.37
CA GLY A 138 -24.72 -9.98 12.70
C GLY A 138 -23.75 -9.80 13.86
N SER A 139 -22.45 -9.57 13.61
CA SER A 139 -21.48 -9.23 14.65
C SER A 139 -21.71 -7.83 15.23
N PRO A 140 -21.13 -7.51 16.40
CA PRO A 140 -21.16 -6.14 16.90
C PRO A 140 -20.50 -5.13 15.96
N ALA A 141 -19.47 -5.49 15.20
CA ALA A 141 -18.93 -4.60 14.18
C ALA A 141 -19.99 -4.26 13.12
N ASP A 142 -20.68 -5.27 12.58
CA ASP A 142 -21.74 -5.10 11.58
C ASP A 142 -22.93 -4.29 12.11
N GLN A 143 -23.42 -4.63 13.31
CA GLN A 143 -24.56 -3.94 13.94
C GLN A 143 -24.31 -2.46 14.22
N TYR A 144 -23.04 -2.06 14.37
CA TYR A 144 -22.63 -0.70 14.66
C TYR A 144 -21.90 -0.05 13.47
N GLU A 145 -22.16 -0.56 12.25
CA GLU A 145 -21.76 0.02 10.98
C GLU A 145 -20.23 0.15 10.80
N LEU A 146 -19.44 -0.64 11.53
CA LEU A 146 -18.04 -0.83 11.20
C LEU A 146 -17.99 -1.76 10.00
N MET A 147 -17.65 -1.23 8.83
CA MET A 147 -17.65 -1.97 7.57
C MET A 147 -16.23 -2.34 7.13
N ALA A 148 -16.15 -3.33 6.26
CA ALA A 148 -14.95 -3.58 5.48
C ALA A 148 -14.57 -2.32 4.69
N SER A 149 -13.30 -2.20 4.34
CA SER A 149 -12.68 -1.05 3.66
C SER A 149 -12.40 0.20 4.49
N TYR A 150 -12.66 0.16 5.79
CA TYR A 150 -12.33 1.26 6.69
C TYR A 150 -10.91 1.14 7.26
N TRP A 151 -10.22 2.27 7.30
CA TRP A 151 -8.97 2.46 8.04
C TRP A 151 -9.28 2.82 9.49
N ILE A 152 -8.65 2.14 10.44
CA ILE A 152 -8.82 2.43 11.87
C ILE A 152 -7.70 3.36 12.32
N THR A 153 -8.06 4.58 12.70
CA THR A 153 -7.07 5.58 13.09
C THR A 153 -6.98 5.73 14.61
N HIS A 154 -8.08 5.49 15.33
CA HIS A 154 -8.10 5.59 16.79
C HIS A 154 -9.11 4.63 17.44
N ILE A 155 -8.79 4.20 18.65
CA ILE A 155 -9.68 3.49 19.57
C ILE A 155 -9.73 4.26 20.88
N ASN A 156 -10.92 4.67 21.32
CA ASN A 156 -11.15 5.47 22.53
C ASN A 156 -10.28 6.75 22.63
N GLY A 157 -9.88 7.30 21.48
CA GLY A 157 -9.00 8.49 21.41
C GLY A 157 -7.50 8.19 21.41
N VAL A 158 -7.10 6.93 21.59
CA VAL A 158 -5.72 6.46 21.41
C VAL A 158 -5.45 6.27 19.92
N VAL A 159 -4.36 6.83 19.41
CA VAL A 159 -3.95 6.70 18.00
C VAL A 159 -3.46 5.27 17.74
N THR A 160 -3.85 4.71 16.61
CA THR A 160 -3.49 3.33 16.20
C THR A 160 -2.76 3.34 14.85
N PRO A 161 -1.48 3.78 14.80
CA PRO A 161 -0.74 3.86 13.55
C PRO A 161 -0.44 2.49 12.91
N ASP A 162 -0.51 1.40 13.68
CA ASP A 162 -0.17 0.04 13.25
C ASP A 162 -1.02 -1.01 13.96
N LEU A 163 -0.93 -2.27 13.52
CA LEU A 163 -1.69 -3.38 14.13
C LEU A 163 -1.34 -3.62 15.60
N ALA A 164 -0.11 -3.32 16.04
CA ALA A 164 0.31 -3.58 17.41
C ALA A 164 -0.32 -2.59 18.39
N SER A 165 -0.28 -1.30 18.05
CA SER A 165 -0.96 -0.22 18.78
C SER A 165 -2.48 -0.39 18.75
N PHE A 166 -3.05 -0.83 17.62
CA PHE A 166 -4.47 -1.19 17.55
C PHE A 166 -4.83 -2.35 18.47
N GLU A 167 -4.09 -3.47 18.40
CA GLU A 167 -4.31 -4.62 19.27
C GLU A 167 -4.23 -4.22 20.75
N GLN A 168 -3.21 -3.45 21.14
CA GLN A 168 -3.08 -2.96 22.51
C GLN A 168 -4.29 -2.12 22.91
N ALA A 169 -4.74 -1.20 22.05
CA ALA A 169 -5.85 -0.31 22.36
C ALA A 169 -7.19 -1.05 22.49
N VAL A 170 -7.48 -2.02 21.61
CA VAL A 170 -8.73 -2.81 21.71
C VAL A 170 -8.74 -3.76 22.90
N ARG A 171 -7.58 -4.27 23.32
CA ARG A 171 -7.47 -5.10 24.54
C ARG A 171 -7.73 -4.31 25.83
N GLN A 172 -7.58 -2.98 25.81
CA GLN A 172 -7.97 -2.13 26.95
C GLN A 172 -9.48 -1.85 27.01
N CYS A 173 -10.25 -2.21 25.97
CA CYS A 173 -11.70 -2.04 25.98
C CYS A 173 -12.34 -3.13 26.85
N PRO A 174 -13.09 -2.79 27.91
CA PRO A 174 -13.78 -3.79 28.74
C PRO A 174 -14.86 -4.53 27.95
N ASP A 175 -15.16 -5.78 28.33
CA ASP A 175 -16.27 -6.54 27.73
C ASP A 175 -17.64 -5.88 27.99
N ARG A 176 -18.60 -6.06 27.07
CA ARG A 176 -19.98 -5.55 27.14
C ARG A 176 -20.09 -4.04 27.28
N THR A 177 -19.06 -3.30 26.89
CA THR A 177 -19.03 -1.83 26.89
C THR A 177 -18.93 -1.28 25.47
N TYR A 178 -18.81 0.04 25.34
CA TYR A 178 -18.72 0.72 24.06
C TYR A 178 -17.31 1.25 23.84
N ALA A 179 -16.76 0.98 22.66
CA ALA A 179 -15.50 1.54 22.18
C ALA A 179 -15.78 2.56 21.09
N ARG A 180 -15.28 3.78 21.26
CA ARG A 180 -15.32 4.82 20.22
C ARG A 180 -14.22 4.55 19.19
N VAL A 181 -14.59 4.32 17.94
CA VAL A 181 -13.67 4.02 16.86
C VAL A 181 -13.63 5.21 15.90
N ARG A 182 -12.46 5.80 15.68
CA ARG A 182 -12.29 6.77 14.59
C ARG A 182 -11.85 6.01 13.35
N ILE A 183 -12.59 6.20 12.27
CA ILE A 183 -12.34 5.54 11.01
C ILE A 183 -12.09 6.56 9.92
N VAL A 184 -11.47 6.12 8.85
CA VAL A 184 -11.44 6.82 7.57
C VAL A 184 -11.90 5.82 6.51
N SER A 185 -12.86 6.20 5.68
CA SER A 185 -13.35 5.35 4.59
C SER A 185 -12.28 5.15 3.50
N PHE A 186 -12.54 4.25 2.55
CA PHE A 186 -11.68 4.08 1.39
C PHE A 186 -11.53 5.39 0.58
N ASP A 187 -12.61 6.18 0.49
CA ASP A 187 -12.64 7.50 -0.17
C ASP A 187 -12.03 8.63 0.67
N LEU A 188 -11.32 8.28 1.75
CA LEU A 188 -10.63 9.20 2.66
C LEU A 188 -11.56 10.11 3.48
N GLU A 189 -12.82 9.73 3.67
CA GLU A 189 -13.76 10.47 4.51
C GLU A 189 -13.65 10.03 5.97
N PRO A 190 -13.32 10.94 6.90
CA PRO A 190 -13.21 10.59 8.32
C PRO A 190 -14.59 10.51 8.98
N ALA A 191 -14.78 9.50 9.84
CA ALA A 191 -15.98 9.36 10.66
C ALA A 191 -15.65 8.81 12.05
N VAL A 192 -16.64 8.87 12.94
CA VAL A 192 -16.54 8.31 14.30
C VAL A 192 -17.70 7.36 14.52
N LEU A 193 -17.38 6.11 14.76
CA LEU A 193 -18.33 5.05 15.08
C LEU A 193 -18.19 4.66 16.55
N THR A 194 -19.14 3.88 17.03
CA THR A 194 -19.10 3.30 18.39
C THR A 194 -19.43 1.83 18.27
N VAL A 195 -18.54 0.93 18.68
CA VAL A 195 -18.74 -0.52 18.61
C VAL A 195 -18.93 -1.08 20.01
N LYS A 196 -19.95 -1.92 20.21
CA LYS A 196 -20.14 -2.61 21.48
C LYS A 196 -19.29 -3.87 21.54
N THR A 197 -18.45 -4.01 22.56
CA THR A 197 -17.63 -5.21 22.77
C THR A 197 -18.49 -6.38 23.26
N CYS A 198 -18.17 -7.59 22.79
CA CYS A 198 -18.82 -8.83 23.25
C CYS A 198 -17.86 -10.01 23.12
N TYR A 199 -16.94 -10.15 24.08
CA TYR A 199 -15.86 -11.14 24.02
C TYR A 199 -16.32 -12.57 24.26
N HIS A 200 -17.54 -12.78 24.78
CA HIS A 200 -18.12 -14.11 24.90
C HIS A 200 -18.32 -14.81 23.53
N TYR A 201 -18.78 -14.06 22.52
CA TYR A 201 -19.02 -14.58 21.16
C TYR A 201 -17.95 -14.13 20.17
N TRP A 202 -17.38 -12.95 20.40
CA TRP A 202 -16.43 -12.28 19.50
C TRP A 202 -15.16 -11.90 20.28
N PRO A 203 -14.39 -12.89 20.77
CA PRO A 203 -13.18 -12.63 21.52
C PRO A 203 -12.16 -11.88 20.67
N THR A 204 -11.30 -11.11 21.34
CA THR A 204 -10.12 -10.55 20.67
C THR A 204 -9.11 -11.65 20.45
N SER A 205 -8.68 -11.86 19.22
CA SER A 205 -7.65 -12.84 18.90
C SER A 205 -6.74 -12.34 17.79
N THR A 206 -5.59 -12.99 17.65
CA THR A 206 -4.69 -12.71 16.53
C THR A 206 -4.24 -13.99 15.86
N LEU A 207 -3.93 -13.87 14.56
CA LEU A 207 -3.19 -14.87 13.81
C LEU A 207 -1.91 -14.23 13.29
N THR A 208 -0.76 -14.79 13.66
CA THR A 208 0.55 -14.31 13.19
C THR A 208 1.25 -15.42 12.43
N LYS A 209 1.85 -15.10 11.27
CA LYS A 209 2.67 -16.05 10.52
C LYS A 209 3.81 -16.55 11.39
N ASP A 210 3.98 -17.86 11.43
CA ASP A 210 5.01 -18.53 12.20
C ASP A 210 5.43 -19.84 11.54
N ALA A 211 6.63 -19.83 10.98
CA ALA A 211 7.20 -20.98 10.27
C ALA A 211 7.50 -22.20 11.18
N SER A 212 7.48 -22.04 12.51
CA SER A 212 7.65 -23.15 13.45
C SER A 212 6.39 -24.02 13.62
N THR A 213 5.22 -23.51 13.22
CA THR A 213 3.96 -24.24 13.28
C THR A 213 3.69 -24.99 11.98
N GLU A 214 3.06 -26.16 12.06
CA GLU A 214 2.72 -26.97 10.88
C GLU A 214 1.81 -26.21 9.88
N SER A 215 0.89 -25.40 10.39
CA SER A 215 0.02 -24.54 9.58
C SER A 215 0.72 -23.30 9.01
N GLY A 216 1.92 -22.97 9.49
CA GLY A 216 2.60 -21.70 9.20
C GLY A 216 1.97 -20.48 9.91
N TRP A 217 1.01 -20.69 10.82
CA TRP A 217 0.30 -19.64 11.56
C TRP A 217 0.10 -20.01 13.03
N ARG A 218 0.39 -19.05 13.91
CA ARG A 218 0.14 -19.16 15.34
C ARG A 218 -1.06 -18.28 15.71
N SER A 219 -2.06 -18.89 16.37
CA SER A 219 -3.15 -18.15 17.00
C SER A 219 -2.79 -17.75 18.43
N SER A 220 -3.22 -16.56 18.84
CA SER A 220 -3.28 -16.17 20.24
C SER A 220 -4.68 -15.70 20.57
N ASN A 221 -5.29 -16.36 21.55
CA ASN A 221 -6.55 -15.97 22.14
C ASN A 221 -6.25 -15.64 23.60
N GLU A 222 -6.40 -14.39 23.99
CA GLU A 222 -6.26 -13.98 25.38
C GLU A 222 -7.48 -13.13 25.70
N ASN A 223 -8.27 -13.61 26.66
CA ASN A 223 -9.45 -12.92 27.18
C ASN A 223 -9.04 -11.72 28.03
#